data_AF-A0A7J8YNN4-F1
#
_entry.id   AF-A0A7J8YNN4-F1
#
_cell.length_a   1.000
_cell.length_b   1.000
_cell.length_c   1.000
_cell.angle_alpha   90.00
_cell.angle_beta   90.00
_cell.angle_gamma   90.00
#
_symmetry.space_group_name_H-M   'P 1'
#
loop_
_entity.id
_entity.type
_entity.pdbx_description
1 polymer ?
#
loop_
_entity_poly.entity_id
_entity_poly.type
_entity_poly.pdbx_seq_one_letter_code
_entity_poly.pdbx_strand_id
1 'polypeptide(L)'
;TLGACKLGISRYPDFEYNAQGGTGTGTGSKVADSDELSVSFDVKTLYIPPLTSSTTKFLGLPLPPFLKIHIVPQLFQGNIDQESGKVDLEFLAKFCFSVGSIYEAPPLVVKTVLTSDESKGKMRSGRGERLDEEGNCKLVGVAFVEPIDDVFMNSFLSLPTECLAKLNAVITLSKSS
;
A
#
# COMPACT_ATOMS: atom_id res chain seq x y z
N THR A 1 -3.65 -9.86 2.14
CA THR A 1 -3.99 -9.15 0.89
C THR A 1 -4.29 -10.13 -0.23
N LEU A 2 -5.05 -9.68 -1.22
CA LEU A 2 -5.54 -10.49 -2.34
C LEU A 2 -4.87 -10.07 -3.67
N GLY A 3 -5.26 -10.72 -4.76
CA GLY A 3 -4.90 -10.29 -6.12
C GLY A 3 -5.70 -9.06 -6.58
N ALA A 4 -5.58 -8.74 -7.87
CA ALA A 4 -6.29 -7.63 -8.53
C ALA A 4 -6.08 -6.25 -7.89
N CYS A 5 -4.94 -6.05 -7.22
CA CYS A 5 -4.52 -4.74 -6.72
C CYS A 5 -3.95 -3.91 -7.87
N LYS A 6 -3.85 -2.60 -7.65
CA LYS A 6 -3.19 -1.68 -8.57
C LYS A 6 -2.27 -0.74 -7.82
N LEU A 7 -1.15 -0.42 -8.45
CA LEU A 7 -0.23 0.62 -8.01
C LEU A 7 -0.08 1.64 -9.13
N GLY A 8 0.35 2.86 -8.82
CA GLY A 8 0.56 3.90 -9.80
C GLY A 8 1.57 4.92 -9.31
N ILE A 9 2.36 5.51 -10.21
CA ILE A 9 3.25 6.62 -9.89
C ILE A 9 3.33 7.60 -11.06
N SER A 10 3.34 8.90 -10.76
CA SER A 10 3.41 9.98 -11.74
C SER A 10 2.30 9.92 -12.79
N ARG A 11 2.65 10.05 -14.07
CA ARG A 11 1.74 9.94 -15.21
C ARG A 11 1.75 8.54 -15.84
N TYR A 12 2.51 7.60 -15.26
CA TYR A 12 2.50 6.22 -15.73
C TYR A 12 1.10 5.61 -15.52
N PRO A 13 0.60 4.81 -16.48
CA PRO A 13 -0.55 3.96 -16.29
C PRO A 13 -0.47 3.15 -14.99
N ASP A 14 -1.63 2.83 -14.41
CA ASP A 14 -1.68 1.96 -13.23
C ASP A 14 -1.07 0.58 -13.58
N PHE A 15 -0.20 0.08 -12.70
CA PHE A 15 0.38 -1.26 -12.73
C PHE A 15 -0.61 -2.24 -12.11
N GLU A 16 -0.80 -3.39 -12.75
CA GLU A 16 -1.46 -4.52 -12.08
C GLU A 16 -0.51 -5.11 -11.05
N TYR A 17 -1.02 -5.36 -9.84
CA TYR A 17 -0.24 -5.90 -8.75
C TYR A 17 -0.97 -7.09 -8.11
N ASN A 18 -0.34 -8.25 -8.13
CA ASN A 18 -0.77 -9.40 -7.36
C ASN A 18 -0.15 -9.34 -5.97
N ALA A 19 -0.91 -8.82 -5.00
CA ALA A 19 -0.49 -8.73 -3.61
C ALA A 19 -0.83 -10.01 -2.80
N GLN A 20 -1.25 -11.10 -3.44
CA GLN A 20 -1.63 -12.32 -2.76
C GLN A 20 -0.47 -12.87 -1.90
N GLY A 21 -0.80 -13.35 -0.70
CA GLY A 21 0.17 -13.85 0.27
C GLY A 21 0.74 -12.79 1.19
N GLY A 22 0.50 -11.50 0.93
CA GLY A 22 0.79 -10.45 1.91
C GLY A 22 -0.08 -10.59 3.16
N THR A 23 0.53 -10.44 4.33
CA THR A 23 -0.10 -10.72 5.63
C THR A 23 0.47 -9.83 6.72
N GLY A 24 -0.20 -9.81 7.87
CA GLY A 24 0.14 -8.97 9.00
C GLY A 24 -0.74 -9.26 10.20
N THR A 25 -0.17 -9.13 11.40
CA THR A 25 -0.93 -9.23 12.66
C THR A 25 -0.74 -7.97 13.48
N GLY A 26 -1.71 -7.67 14.34
CA GLY A 26 -1.72 -6.44 15.13
C GLY A 26 -2.62 -6.56 16.34
N THR A 27 -2.67 -5.49 17.12
CA THR A 27 -3.57 -5.34 18.26
C THR A 27 -4.67 -4.33 17.94
N GLY A 28 -5.88 -4.60 18.41
CA GLY A 28 -7.00 -3.67 18.35
C GLY A 28 -7.47 -3.29 19.76
N SER A 29 -7.79 -2.03 19.98
CA SER A 29 -8.38 -1.50 21.22
C SER A 29 -9.62 -0.69 20.89
N LYS A 30 -10.73 -1.01 21.56
CA LYS A 30 -11.98 -0.25 21.41
C LYS A 30 -11.77 1.17 21.92
N VAL A 31 -12.18 2.15 21.14
CA VAL A 31 -12.22 3.55 21.57
C VAL A 31 -13.45 3.73 22.47
N ALA A 32 -13.27 4.38 23.62
CA ALA A 32 -14.33 4.52 24.61
C ALA A 32 -15.55 5.24 24.00
N ASP A 33 -16.74 4.70 24.27
CA ASP A 33 -18.03 5.26 23.84
C ASP A 33 -18.21 5.44 22.32
N SER A 34 -17.45 4.70 21.49
CA SER A 34 -17.67 4.62 20.03
C SER A 34 -17.60 3.19 19.50
N ASP A 35 -18.08 2.99 18.27
CA ASP A 35 -17.90 1.75 17.52
C ASP A 35 -16.59 1.73 16.71
N GLU A 36 -15.66 2.60 17.08
CA GLU A 36 -14.34 2.68 16.46
C GLU A 36 -13.34 1.78 17.18
N LEU A 37 -12.64 0.97 16.40
CA LEU A 37 -11.54 0.13 16.83
C LEU A 37 -10.24 0.79 16.37
N SER A 38 -9.41 1.23 17.32
CA SER A 38 -8.04 1.64 17.01
C SER A 38 -7.18 0.40 16.83
N VAL A 39 -6.46 0.30 15.72
CA VAL A 39 -5.63 -0.86 15.36
C VAL A 39 -4.19 -0.44 15.13
N SER A 40 -3.26 -1.29 15.55
CA SER A 40 -1.82 -1.12 15.31
C SER A 40 -1.23 -2.46 14.89
N PHE A 41 -0.70 -2.54 13.68
CA PHE A 41 -0.08 -3.75 13.16
C PHE A 41 1.38 -3.83 13.57
N ASP A 42 1.82 -5.02 13.98
CA ASP A 42 3.24 -5.27 14.24
C ASP A 42 3.98 -5.35 12.91
N VAL A 43 4.75 -4.30 12.62
CA VAL A 43 5.60 -4.17 11.43
C VAL A 43 6.54 -5.36 11.23
N LYS A 44 6.95 -6.06 12.30
CA LYS A 44 7.80 -7.26 12.21
C LYS A 44 7.07 -8.45 11.60
N THR A 45 5.75 -8.49 11.71
CA THR A 45 4.89 -9.54 11.15
C THR A 45 4.32 -9.16 9.79
N LEU A 46 4.44 -7.89 9.39
CA LEU A 46 3.96 -7.41 8.09
C LEU A 46 4.84 -7.95 6.97
N TYR A 47 4.25 -8.77 6.12
CA TYR A 47 4.82 -9.19 4.86
C TYR A 47 4.03 -8.56 3.70
N ILE A 48 4.74 -7.78 2.87
CA ILE A 48 4.20 -7.22 1.64
C ILE A 48 4.99 -7.83 0.47
N PRO A 49 4.32 -8.52 -0.48
CA PRO A 49 5.01 -9.10 -1.62
C PRO A 49 5.81 -8.02 -2.38
N PRO A 50 7.06 -8.28 -2.75
CA PRO A 50 7.82 -7.33 -3.56
C PRO A 50 7.21 -7.22 -4.96
N LEU A 51 7.36 -6.06 -5.61
CA LEU A 51 7.03 -5.93 -7.02
C LEU A 51 8.17 -6.53 -7.84
N THR A 52 7.84 -7.52 -8.64
CA THR A 52 8.76 -8.29 -9.49
C THR A 52 8.03 -8.70 -10.76
N SER A 53 8.71 -9.39 -11.67
CA SER A 53 8.08 -9.96 -12.88
C SER A 53 6.94 -10.94 -12.59
N SER A 54 6.92 -11.60 -11.42
CA SER A 54 5.85 -12.55 -11.06
C SER A 54 4.64 -11.90 -10.38
N THR A 55 4.83 -10.73 -9.75
CA THR A 55 3.80 -10.06 -8.96
C THR A 55 3.25 -8.81 -9.63
N THR A 56 3.89 -8.28 -10.68
CA THR A 56 3.50 -6.99 -11.26
C THR A 56 3.51 -7.02 -12.77
N LYS A 57 2.47 -6.43 -13.37
CA LYS A 57 2.39 -6.20 -14.81
C LYS A 57 2.18 -4.71 -15.12
N PHE A 58 2.91 -4.22 -16.11
CA PHE A 58 2.75 -2.90 -16.68
C PHE A 58 2.24 -3.05 -18.12
N LEU A 59 1.07 -2.48 -18.42
CA LEU A 59 0.43 -2.63 -19.74
C LEU A 59 0.30 -4.09 -20.20
N GLY A 60 -0.02 -4.99 -19.26
CA GLY A 60 -0.17 -6.43 -19.51
C GLY A 60 1.13 -7.24 -19.58
N LEU A 61 2.29 -6.58 -19.61
CA LEU A 61 3.59 -7.25 -19.62
C LEU A 61 4.18 -7.32 -18.21
N PRO A 62 4.86 -8.41 -17.84
CA PRO A 62 5.56 -8.48 -16.55
C PRO A 62 6.62 -7.39 -16.46
N LEU A 63 6.96 -6.97 -15.24
CA LEU A 63 8.11 -6.09 -15.04
C LEU A 63 9.39 -6.69 -15.66
N PRO A 64 10.31 -5.85 -16.15
CA PRO A 64 11.59 -6.30 -16.69
C PRO A 64 12.29 -7.29 -15.74
N PRO A 65 12.94 -8.33 -16.28
CA PRO A 65 13.73 -9.25 -15.47
C PRO A 65 14.72 -8.52 -14.57
N PHE A 66 14.95 -9.06 -13.37
CA PHE A 66 15.86 -8.53 -12.34
C PHE A 66 15.45 -7.21 -11.68
N LEU A 67 14.45 -6.49 -12.22
CA LEU A 67 13.86 -5.35 -11.53
C LEU A 67 13.05 -5.84 -10.33
N LYS A 68 13.36 -5.31 -9.16
CA LYS A 68 12.66 -5.59 -7.91
C LYS A 68 12.43 -4.30 -7.14
N ILE A 69 11.20 -4.13 -6.65
CA ILE A 69 10.86 -3.10 -5.66
C ILE A 69 10.45 -3.81 -4.38
N HIS A 70 11.31 -3.73 -3.37
CA HIS A 70 11.00 -4.25 -2.05
C HIS A 70 10.27 -3.19 -1.23
N ILE A 71 9.17 -3.57 -0.57
CA ILE A 71 8.38 -2.68 0.27
C ILE A 71 8.67 -3.01 1.73
N VAL A 72 9.33 -2.08 2.42
CA VAL A 72 9.69 -2.23 3.83
C VAL A 72 8.74 -1.35 4.65
N PRO A 73 7.70 -1.92 5.29
CA PRO A 73 6.81 -1.16 6.14
C PRO A 73 7.56 -0.58 7.34
N GLN A 74 7.16 0.60 7.78
CA GLN A 74 7.70 1.32 8.93
C GLN A 74 6.59 1.67 9.93
N LEU A 75 5.37 1.89 9.45
CA LEU A 75 4.18 2.13 10.25
C LEU A 75 2.97 1.57 9.52
N PHE A 76 2.09 0.89 10.26
CA PHE A 76 0.77 0.53 9.75
C PHE A 76 -0.23 0.46 10.91
N GLN A 77 -1.06 1.48 11.03
CA GLN A 77 -1.99 1.66 12.15
C GLN A 77 -3.14 2.58 11.75
N GLY A 78 -4.20 2.64 12.53
CA GLY A 78 -5.29 3.56 12.28
C GLY A 78 -6.56 3.06 12.92
N ASN A 79 -7.69 3.25 12.26
CA ASN A 79 -8.99 2.97 12.83
C ASN A 79 -9.90 2.19 11.88
N ILE A 80 -10.78 1.39 12.48
CA ILE A 80 -11.85 0.65 11.82
C ILE A 80 -13.15 0.99 12.54
N ASP A 81 -14.07 1.64 11.85
CA ASP A 81 -15.44 1.84 12.31
C ASP A 81 -16.23 0.54 12.07
N GLN A 82 -16.63 -0.10 13.17
CA GLN A 82 -17.31 -1.39 13.14
C GLN A 82 -18.77 -1.30 12.71
N GLU A 83 -19.42 -0.13 12.82
CA GLU A 83 -20.79 0.07 12.36
C GLU A 83 -20.81 0.34 10.85
N SER A 84 -19.97 1.27 10.40
CA SER A 84 -20.01 1.73 9.02
C SER A 84 -19.12 0.93 8.07
N GLY A 85 -18.21 0.09 8.61
CA GLY A 85 -17.20 -0.65 7.86
C GLY A 85 -16.06 0.23 7.34
N LYS A 86 -16.00 1.49 7.75
CA LYS A 86 -14.95 2.42 7.28
C LYS A 86 -13.61 2.05 7.88
N VAL A 87 -12.58 1.97 7.05
CA VAL A 87 -11.20 1.66 7.44
C VAL A 87 -10.31 2.81 7.00
N ASP A 88 -9.53 3.37 7.93
CA ASP A 88 -8.52 4.39 7.66
C ASP A 88 -7.21 3.97 8.33
N LEU A 89 -6.20 3.60 7.53
CA LEU A 89 -4.91 3.12 8.03
C LEU A 89 -3.77 4.01 7.54
N GLU A 90 -3.10 4.68 8.46
CA GLU A 90 -1.81 5.31 8.22
C GLU A 90 -0.80 4.24 7.77
N PHE A 91 -0.18 4.50 6.64
CA PHE A 91 0.83 3.64 6.05
C PHE A 91 2.10 4.44 5.76
N LEU A 92 3.21 4.00 6.33
CA LEU A 92 4.55 4.50 6.03
C LEU A 92 5.42 3.33 5.61
N ALA A 93 6.04 3.42 4.44
CA ALA A 93 6.96 2.41 3.98
C ALA A 93 8.08 2.99 3.12
N LYS A 94 9.18 2.24 3.06
CA LYS A 94 10.28 2.47 2.11
C LYS A 94 10.11 1.53 0.92
N PHE A 95 10.13 2.10 -0.28
CA PHE A 95 10.11 1.37 -1.54
C PHE A 95 11.53 1.35 -2.09
N CYS A 96 12.22 0.23 -1.90
CA CYS A 96 13.63 0.04 -2.29
C CYS A 96 13.68 -0.53 -3.71
N PHE A 97 14.14 0.28 -4.67
CA PHE A 97 14.25 -0.10 -6.08
C PHE A 97 15.64 -0.68 -6.36
N SER A 98 15.68 -1.82 -7.06
CA SER A 98 16.93 -2.48 -7.48
C SER A 98 16.77 -3.15 -8.84
N VAL A 99 17.88 -3.26 -9.58
CA VAL A 99 17.98 -4.00 -10.83
C VAL A 99 19.19 -4.92 -10.74
N GLY A 100 18.93 -6.22 -10.54
CA GLY A 100 19.98 -7.23 -10.36
C GLY A 100 20.99 -6.82 -9.27
N SER A 101 22.27 -7.08 -9.52
CA SER A 101 23.38 -6.65 -8.64
C SER A 101 24.06 -5.37 -9.13
N ILE A 102 23.53 -4.71 -10.17
CA ILE A 102 24.20 -3.61 -10.87
C ILE A 102 23.72 -2.23 -10.43
N TYR A 103 22.51 -2.15 -9.86
CA TYR A 103 21.91 -0.88 -9.50
C TYR A 103 20.94 -1.03 -8.33
N GLU A 104 21.08 -0.15 -7.35
CA GLU A 104 20.19 0.02 -6.21
C GLU A 104 20.04 1.52 -5.95
N ALA A 105 18.79 1.98 -5.92
CA ALA A 105 18.48 3.38 -5.66
C ALA A 105 18.22 3.60 -4.16
N PRO A 106 18.45 4.83 -3.64
CA PRO A 106 17.91 5.22 -2.34
C PRO A 106 16.39 4.96 -2.27
N PRO A 107 15.86 4.57 -1.10
CA PRO A 107 14.45 4.20 -0.98
C PRO A 107 13.53 5.41 -1.17
N LEU A 108 12.44 5.21 -1.90
CA LEU A 108 11.33 6.17 -1.93
C LEU A 108 10.52 6.01 -0.64
N VAL A 109 10.39 7.10 0.12
CA VAL A 109 9.55 7.11 1.33
C VAL A 109 8.12 7.47 0.93
N VAL A 110 7.19 6.56 1.19
CA VAL A 110 5.76 6.75 0.90
C VAL A 110 5.00 6.81 2.21
N LYS A 111 4.35 7.95 2.45
CA LYS A 111 3.45 8.17 3.59
C LYS A 111 2.05 8.51 3.08
N THR A 112 1.06 7.71 3.47
CA THR A 112 -0.34 7.93 3.06
C THR A 112 -1.32 7.38 4.10
N VAL A 113 -2.60 7.64 3.89
CA VAL A 113 -3.69 6.93 4.55
C VAL A 113 -4.31 6.00 3.50
N LEU A 114 -4.27 4.71 3.78
CA LEU A 114 -5.01 3.68 3.06
C LEU A 114 -6.43 3.65 3.61
N THR A 115 -7.37 4.22 2.86
CA THR A 115 -8.78 4.36 3.25
C THR A 115 -9.70 3.46 2.45
N SER A 116 -10.79 2.98 3.05
CA SER A 116 -11.88 2.31 2.33
C SER A 116 -12.87 3.28 1.68
N ASP A 117 -12.70 4.59 1.86
CA ASP A 117 -13.49 5.64 1.20
C ASP A 117 -12.68 6.24 0.02
N GLU A 118 -12.86 7.52 -0.30
CA GLU A 118 -12.18 8.18 -1.41
C GLU A 118 -10.83 8.76 -1.00
N SER A 119 -9.80 8.56 -1.82
CA SER A 119 -8.49 9.22 -1.68
C SER A 119 -8.19 10.01 -2.95
N LYS A 120 -7.90 11.31 -2.79
CA LYS A 120 -7.69 12.27 -3.88
C LYS A 120 -6.40 13.06 -3.70
N GLY A 121 -5.54 13.02 -4.71
CA GLY A 121 -4.47 13.98 -4.93
C GLY A 121 -4.81 14.96 -6.06
N LYS A 122 -3.82 15.72 -6.50
CA LYS A 122 -3.91 16.66 -7.63
C LYS A 122 -3.99 15.95 -8.98
N MET A 123 -3.32 14.79 -9.11
CA MET A 123 -3.20 14.05 -10.37
C MET A 123 -3.84 12.67 -10.31
N ARG A 124 -3.77 12.00 -9.15
CA ARG A 124 -4.29 10.64 -8.98
C ARG A 124 -5.42 10.61 -7.95
N SER A 125 -6.35 9.69 -8.14
CA SER A 125 -7.41 9.41 -7.18
C SER A 125 -7.86 7.96 -7.26
N GLY A 126 -8.59 7.53 -6.25
CA GLY A 126 -9.35 6.30 -6.31
C GLY A 126 -10.34 6.23 -5.16
N ARG A 127 -11.18 5.19 -5.22
CA ARG A 127 -12.20 4.91 -4.22
C ARG A 127 -12.05 3.47 -3.75
N GLY A 128 -12.04 3.31 -2.43
CA GLY A 128 -12.07 2.03 -1.76
C GLY A 128 -13.48 1.44 -1.69
N GLU A 129 -13.55 0.32 -1.00
CA GLU A 129 -14.78 -0.37 -0.63
C GLU A 129 -14.67 -0.70 0.84
N ARG A 130 -15.72 -0.36 1.60
CA ARG A 130 -15.80 -0.57 3.04
C ARG A 130 -15.71 -2.04 3.40
N LEU A 131 -15.28 -2.29 4.62
CA LEU A 131 -15.21 -3.62 5.20
C LEU A 131 -16.60 -4.26 5.23
N ASP A 132 -16.73 -5.42 4.61
CA ASP A 132 -17.95 -6.23 4.66
C ASP A 132 -17.94 -7.22 5.85
N GLU A 133 -19.04 -7.96 6.01
CA GLU A 133 -19.22 -8.92 7.10
C GLU A 133 -18.24 -10.10 7.02
N GLU A 134 -17.79 -10.43 5.81
CA GLU A 134 -16.76 -11.44 5.54
C GLU A 134 -15.32 -10.93 5.75
N GLY A 135 -15.18 -9.63 6.03
CA GLY A 135 -13.91 -8.96 6.29
C GLY A 135 -13.17 -8.52 5.02
N ASN A 136 -13.78 -8.59 3.83
CA ASN A 136 -13.19 -8.05 2.62
C ASN A 136 -13.33 -6.53 2.60
N CYS A 137 -12.30 -5.86 2.07
CA CYS A 137 -12.34 -4.43 1.79
C CYS A 137 -11.41 -4.10 0.63
N LYS A 138 -11.59 -2.91 0.06
CA LYS A 138 -10.63 -2.31 -0.87
C LYS A 138 -10.11 -1.02 -0.26
N LEU A 139 -8.81 -0.97 -0.02
CA LEU A 139 -8.14 0.20 0.51
C LEU A 139 -7.47 0.99 -0.62
N VAL A 140 -7.64 2.30 -0.62
CA VAL A 140 -7.01 3.21 -1.57
C VAL A 140 -6.18 4.26 -0.83
N GLY A 141 -5.02 4.60 -1.38
CA GLY A 141 -4.20 5.69 -0.85
C GLY A 141 -3.49 6.44 -1.96
N VAL A 142 -3.50 7.77 -1.88
CA VAL A 142 -2.67 8.65 -2.70
C VAL A 142 -1.60 9.27 -1.82
N ALA A 143 -0.36 9.28 -2.29
CA ALA A 143 0.76 9.86 -1.57
C ALA A 143 1.57 10.76 -2.49
N PHE A 144 2.15 11.83 -1.94
CA PHE A 144 3.21 12.57 -2.60
C PHE A 144 4.56 11.95 -2.29
N VAL A 145 5.41 11.83 -3.30
CA VAL A 145 6.74 11.22 -3.22
C VAL A 145 7.77 12.28 -3.57
N GLU A 146 8.64 12.58 -2.61
CA GLU A 146 9.72 13.55 -2.74
C GLU A 146 10.87 13.01 -3.60
N PRO A 147 11.73 13.88 -4.16
CA PRO A 147 12.94 13.45 -4.84
C PRO A 147 13.91 12.79 -3.86
N ILE A 148 14.75 11.91 -4.38
CA ILE A 148 15.81 11.23 -3.65
C ILE A 148 17.19 11.65 -4.16
N ASP A 149 18.26 11.21 -3.49
CA ASP A 149 19.64 11.43 -3.94
C ASP A 149 20.00 10.49 -5.11
N ASP A 150 19.22 10.57 -6.19
CA ASP A 150 19.40 9.81 -7.42
C ASP A 150 18.75 10.53 -8.61
N VAL A 151 19.58 11.15 -9.46
CA VAL A 151 19.13 11.94 -10.62
C VAL A 151 18.39 11.07 -11.65
N PHE A 152 18.84 9.84 -11.86
CA PHE A 152 18.22 8.93 -12.81
C PHE A 152 16.79 8.59 -12.36
N MET A 153 16.61 8.19 -11.09
CA MET A 153 15.29 7.84 -10.57
C MET A 153 14.36 9.04 -10.47
N ASN A 154 14.87 10.20 -10.07
CA ASN A 154 14.09 11.43 -10.07
C ASN A 154 13.57 11.76 -11.47
N SER A 155 14.40 11.61 -12.50
CA SER A 155 13.97 11.83 -13.88
C SER A 155 13.01 10.74 -14.36
N PHE A 156 13.37 9.47 -14.16
CA PHE A 156 12.62 8.30 -14.62
C PHE A 156 11.20 8.27 -14.04
N LEU A 157 11.04 8.55 -12.75
CA LEU A 157 9.73 8.62 -12.10
C LEU A 157 9.09 10.01 -12.17
N SER A 158 9.81 11.02 -12.68
CA SER A 158 9.40 12.42 -12.69
C SER A 158 9.08 12.95 -11.28
N LEU A 159 9.98 12.71 -10.32
CA LEU A 159 9.87 13.20 -8.95
C LEU A 159 10.12 14.71 -8.87
N PRO A 160 9.45 15.44 -7.97
CA PRO A 160 8.45 14.92 -7.04
C PRO A 160 7.10 14.65 -7.72
N THR A 161 6.35 13.66 -7.22
CA THR A 161 5.14 13.21 -7.91
C THR A 161 4.12 12.54 -6.99
N GLU A 162 2.95 12.18 -7.53
CA GLU A 162 1.96 11.40 -6.80
C GLU A 162 2.04 9.91 -7.13
N CYS A 163 1.89 9.07 -6.11
CA CYS A 163 1.66 7.64 -6.26
C CYS A 163 0.27 7.26 -5.74
N LEU A 164 -0.22 6.13 -6.22
CA LEU A 164 -1.54 5.56 -5.93
C LEU A 164 -1.38 4.10 -5.55
N ALA A 165 -2.11 3.67 -4.52
CA ALA A 165 -2.32 2.27 -4.20
C ALA A 165 -3.81 1.96 -4.18
N LYS A 166 -4.22 0.84 -4.76
CA LYS A 166 -5.54 0.23 -4.66
C LYS A 166 -5.34 -1.23 -4.27
N LEU A 167 -5.68 -1.58 -3.03
CA LEU A 167 -5.36 -2.86 -2.42
C LEU A 167 -6.64 -3.59 -2.04
N ASN A 168 -6.84 -4.78 -2.59
CA ASN A 168 -7.86 -5.70 -2.08
C ASN A 168 -7.27 -6.44 -0.87
N ALA A 169 -7.99 -6.41 0.24
CA ALA A 169 -7.55 -6.97 1.50
C ALA A 169 -8.68 -7.72 2.19
N VAL A 170 -8.27 -8.59 3.12
CA VAL A 170 -9.16 -9.22 4.10
C VAL A 170 -8.63 -8.82 5.45
N ILE A 171 -9.48 -8.26 6.31
CA ILE A 171 -9.19 -7.90 7.68
C ILE A 171 -10.06 -8.77 8.58
N THR A 172 -9.43 -9.56 9.43
CA THR A 172 -10.14 -10.43 10.37
C THR A 172 -9.89 -9.93 11.79
N LEU A 173 -10.98 -9.67 12.52
CA LEU A 173 -10.93 -9.27 13.92
C LEU A 173 -11.11 -10.53 14.78
N SER A 174 -10.13 -10.83 15.63
CA SER A 174 -10.23 -11.90 16.63
C SER A 174 -10.33 -11.28 18.02
N LYS A 175 -11.21 -11.84 18.86
CA LYS A 175 -11.30 -11.44 20.27
C LYS A 175 -10.19 -12.14 21.04
N SER A 176 -9.40 -11.39 21.82
CA SER A 176 -8.54 -11.99 22.84
C SER A 176 -9.44 -12.67 23.88
N SER A 177 -9.28 -13.98 24.06
CA SER A 177 -9.94 -14.76 25.10
C SER A 177 -9.38 -14.46 26.48
#